data_AF-A0A975MLM4-F1
#
_entry.id   AF-A0A975MLM4-F1
#
_cell.length_a   1.000
_cell.length_b   1.000
_cell.length_c   1.000
_cell.angle_alpha   90.00
_cell.angle_beta   90.00
_cell.angle_gamma   90.00
#
_symmetry.space_group_name_H-M   'P 1'
#
loop_
_entity.id
_entity.type
_entity.pdbx_description
1 polymer ?
#
loop_
_entity_poly.entity_id
_entity_poly.type
_entity_poly.pdbx_seq_one_letter_code
_entity_poly.pdbx_strand_id
1 'polypeptide(L)'
;MNTHKKLVSAFWMLPSFWVYPSLVQASKVMEGKSFNDSLVLRYADNIAFEKPAVSLRTTKTGKATPEIQDILGTKFPIMSYEKLLTIFQGWINAAGSHQVCIANVHTVVTCLTDKNLRSICNNALTTMDGQPLVWYANLINKSAVEGRVCGPDLMEKCLDEGRQQNWKHFFLGGKDYVLNDLLEATRQRFPGVDIVGWNSPPFRALTAEEDQQLVDQINAAKPDFLWVGLGAPKQEKWIAEHLDRINVPVQIGVGAAFAFHSGHVVRAPDWMQKYGLEWLYRMFKERRLVKRYLSTNPTFLLLFARDLLLKRLFRSRSTRA
;
A
#
# COMPACT_ATOMS: atom_id res chain seq x y z
N MET A 1 -1.86 -24.09 -44.08
CA MET A 1 -2.51 -22.76 -44.21
C MET A 1 -3.97 -22.92 -43.79
N ASN A 2 -4.47 -22.04 -42.91
CA ASN A 2 -5.87 -21.93 -42.44
C ASN A 2 -6.46 -22.94 -41.44
N THR A 3 -5.85 -23.04 -40.25
CA THR A 3 -6.56 -23.39 -38.99
C THR A 3 -6.60 -22.25 -37.96
N HIS A 4 -6.06 -21.07 -38.29
CA HIS A 4 -6.00 -19.89 -37.41
C HIS A 4 -7.23 -18.95 -37.46
N LYS A 5 -8.29 -19.28 -38.21
CA LYS A 5 -9.48 -18.41 -38.35
C LYS A 5 -10.75 -18.85 -37.58
N LYS A 6 -10.68 -19.89 -36.73
CA LYS A 6 -11.87 -20.38 -35.99
C LYS A 6 -11.87 -20.15 -34.46
N LEU A 7 -10.87 -19.48 -33.89
CA LEU A 7 -10.83 -19.18 -32.45
C LEU A 7 -11.05 -17.70 -32.09
N VAL A 8 -11.23 -16.81 -33.08
CA VAL A 8 -11.49 -15.38 -32.86
C VAL A 8 -12.99 -15.03 -32.89
N SER A 9 -13.88 -15.97 -33.22
CA SER A 9 -15.33 -15.72 -33.32
C SER A 9 -16.15 -16.08 -32.07
N ALA A 10 -15.53 -16.47 -30.96
CA ALA A 10 -16.25 -16.86 -29.74
C ALA A 10 -16.35 -15.75 -28.66
N PHE A 11 -15.80 -14.56 -28.92
CA PHE A 11 -15.85 -13.42 -27.98
C PHE A 11 -16.98 -12.42 -28.26
N TRP A 12 -17.85 -12.69 -29.25
CA TRP A 12 -18.91 -11.79 -29.73
C TRP A 12 -20.32 -12.39 -29.70
N MET A 13 -20.63 -13.25 -28.73
CA MET A 13 -22.00 -13.75 -28.54
C MET A 13 -22.37 -13.87 -27.07
N LEU A 14 -22.66 -12.75 -26.40
CA LEU A 14 -23.63 -12.64 -25.31
C LEU A 14 -24.32 -11.27 -25.37
N PRO A 15 -25.61 -11.16 -24.95
CA PRO A 15 -26.57 -10.23 -25.53
C PRO A 15 -26.50 -8.81 -24.98
N SER A 16 -26.73 -7.87 -25.90
CA SER A 16 -26.85 -6.43 -25.69
C SER A 16 -28.08 -6.07 -24.87
N PHE A 17 -27.97 -5.99 -23.54
CA PHE A 17 -28.90 -5.20 -22.72
C PHE A 17 -28.14 -4.55 -21.57
N TRP A 18 -28.40 -3.25 -21.35
CA TRP A 18 -27.70 -2.30 -20.48
C TRP A 18 -26.53 -1.52 -21.11
N VAL A 19 -26.82 -0.79 -22.20
CA VAL A 19 -26.08 0.43 -22.55
C VAL A 19 -26.83 1.62 -21.95
N TYR A 20 -26.34 2.16 -20.83
CA TYR A 20 -26.88 3.37 -20.22
C TYR A 20 -26.32 4.64 -20.88
N PRO A 21 -27.05 5.77 -20.90
CA PRO A 21 -26.70 6.97 -21.68
C PRO A 21 -25.45 7.77 -21.24
N SER A 22 -24.74 7.35 -20.19
CA SER A 22 -23.59 8.10 -19.65
C SER A 22 -22.28 7.92 -20.45
N LEU A 23 -22.22 6.95 -21.37
CA LEU A 23 -21.02 6.71 -22.21
C LEU A 23 -20.98 7.56 -23.49
N VAL A 24 -22.14 8.02 -23.98
CA VAL A 24 -22.20 8.95 -25.14
C VAL A 24 -21.75 10.36 -24.74
N GLN A 25 -21.93 10.74 -23.47
CA GLN A 25 -21.49 12.03 -22.96
C GLN A 25 -19.99 12.06 -22.62
N ALA A 26 -19.39 10.91 -22.29
CA ALA A 26 -17.95 10.78 -22.11
C ALA A 26 -17.18 10.80 -23.45
N SER A 27 -17.80 10.31 -24.54
CA SER A 27 -17.23 10.40 -25.90
C SER A 27 -17.09 11.84 -26.38
N LYS A 28 -18.11 12.70 -26.14
CA LYS A 28 -18.07 14.12 -26.56
C LYS A 28 -17.12 15.01 -25.74
N VAL A 29 -16.71 14.59 -24.54
CA VAL A 29 -15.70 15.31 -23.73
C VAL A 29 -14.26 14.87 -24.07
N MET A 30 -14.10 13.76 -24.80
CA MET A 30 -12.79 13.16 -25.13
C MET A 30 -12.30 13.48 -26.55
N GLU A 31 -13.11 14.15 -27.40
CA GLU A 31 -12.76 14.48 -28.80
C GLU A 31 -11.71 15.59 -28.99
N GLY A 32 -11.03 16.03 -27.93
CA GLY A 32 -10.05 17.13 -28.01
C GLY A 32 -8.69 16.89 -27.35
N LYS A 33 -8.40 15.68 -26.84
CA LYS A 33 -7.12 15.41 -26.17
C LYS A 33 -6.51 14.11 -26.66
N SER A 34 -5.53 14.25 -27.54
CA SER A 34 -4.60 13.19 -27.94
C SER A 34 -4.11 12.44 -26.69
N PHE A 35 -4.50 11.16 -26.58
CA PHE A 35 -3.98 10.25 -25.58
C PHE A 35 -2.55 9.92 -26.01
N ASN A 36 -1.61 10.60 -25.38
CA ASN A 36 -0.22 10.64 -25.80
C ASN A 36 0.42 9.23 -25.69
N ASP A 37 0.74 8.61 -26.84
CA ASP A 37 1.47 7.33 -26.97
C ASP A 37 2.84 7.31 -26.26
N SER A 38 3.30 8.47 -25.78
CA SER A 38 4.57 8.62 -25.03
C SER A 38 4.56 8.06 -23.61
N LEU A 39 3.41 7.79 -22.99
CA LEU A 39 3.37 7.27 -21.62
C LEU A 39 3.83 5.81 -21.56
N VAL A 40 3.37 4.96 -22.48
CA VAL A 40 3.67 3.53 -22.51
C VAL A 40 5.13 3.27 -22.91
N LEU A 41 5.68 4.04 -23.85
CA LEU A 41 7.06 3.91 -24.29
C LEU A 41 8.07 4.37 -23.23
N ARG A 42 7.79 5.45 -22.47
CA ARG A 42 8.63 5.90 -21.35
C ARG A 42 8.79 4.85 -20.24
N TYR A 43 7.82 3.95 -20.07
CA TYR A 43 7.90 2.83 -19.10
C TYR A 43 8.70 1.64 -19.64
N ALA A 44 8.74 1.43 -20.96
CA ALA A 44 9.48 0.34 -21.58
C ALA A 44 11.00 0.59 -21.57
N ASP A 45 11.42 1.85 -21.73
CA ASP A 45 12.83 2.21 -21.94
C ASP A 45 13.68 2.27 -20.64
N ASN A 46 13.07 2.20 -19.45
CA ASN A 46 13.77 2.40 -18.16
C ASN A 46 14.07 1.11 -17.36
N ILE A 47 13.85 -0.07 -17.92
CA ILE A 47 14.07 -1.36 -17.22
C ILE A 47 15.46 -1.90 -17.56
N ALA A 48 16.50 -1.23 -17.04
CA ALA A 48 17.81 -1.84 -16.89
C ALA A 48 17.89 -2.47 -15.50
N PHE A 49 18.03 -3.80 -15.44
CA PHE A 49 18.18 -4.56 -14.21
C PHE A 49 19.59 -4.38 -13.64
N GLU A 50 19.75 -3.55 -12.61
CA GLU A 50 20.97 -3.55 -11.78
C GLU A 50 20.88 -4.66 -10.71
N LYS A 51 22.00 -5.39 -10.52
CA LYS A 51 22.15 -6.40 -9.47
C LYS A 51 22.02 -5.74 -8.08
N PRO A 52 21.29 -6.36 -7.13
CA PRO A 52 21.02 -5.74 -5.84
C PRO A 52 22.24 -5.79 -4.90
N ALA A 53 22.62 -4.63 -4.35
CA ALA A 53 23.31 -4.54 -3.07
C ALA A 53 22.24 -4.39 -1.97
N VAL A 54 22.00 -5.44 -1.21
CA VAL A 54 21.20 -5.39 0.02
C VAL A 54 22.07 -5.94 1.14
N SER A 55 22.52 -5.06 2.04
CA SER A 55 23.04 -5.46 3.34
C SER A 55 21.90 -5.35 4.37
N LEU A 56 21.08 -6.40 4.44
CA LEU A 56 20.33 -6.64 5.66
C LEU A 56 21.37 -6.93 6.75
N ARG A 57 21.48 -6.04 7.76
CA ARG A 57 22.27 -6.34 8.96
C ARG A 57 21.75 -7.66 9.53
N THR A 58 22.60 -8.66 9.48
CA THR A 58 22.34 -10.01 9.95
C THR A 58 22.09 -9.96 11.45
N THR A 59 20.83 -10.13 11.87
CA THR A 59 20.54 -10.53 13.24
C THR A 59 21.03 -11.97 13.40
N LYS A 60 21.88 -12.21 14.40
CA LYS A 60 22.52 -13.48 14.76
C LYS A 60 21.54 -14.57 15.27
N THR A 61 20.32 -14.61 14.75
CA THR A 61 19.33 -15.63 15.09
C THR A 61 18.97 -16.38 13.82
N GLY A 62 19.25 -17.68 13.76
CA GLY A 62 19.04 -18.56 12.60
C GLY A 62 17.57 -18.80 12.21
N LYS A 63 16.73 -17.76 12.19
CA LYS A 63 15.40 -17.79 11.61
C LYS A 63 15.51 -17.60 10.09
N ALA A 64 14.85 -18.48 9.35
CA ALA A 64 14.71 -18.36 7.90
C ALA A 64 14.21 -16.96 7.52
N THR A 65 14.91 -16.29 6.62
CA THR A 65 14.47 -15.02 6.04
C THR A 65 13.11 -15.24 5.37
N PRO A 66 12.10 -14.38 5.63
CA PRO A 66 10.79 -14.53 5.01
C PRO A 66 10.94 -14.47 3.49
N GLU A 67 10.24 -15.36 2.79
CA GLU A 67 10.22 -15.37 1.33
C GLU A 67 9.80 -13.99 0.82
N ILE A 68 10.60 -13.40 -0.06
CA ILE A 68 10.40 -12.05 -0.60
C ILE A 68 9.81 -12.15 -2.00
N GLN A 69 8.71 -11.45 -2.22
CA GLN A 69 8.04 -11.32 -3.52
C GLN A 69 8.44 -10.01 -4.18
N ASP A 70 9.00 -10.10 -5.38
CA ASP A 70 9.19 -8.93 -6.24
C ASP A 70 7.89 -8.71 -7.04
N ILE A 71 7.28 -7.54 -6.86
CA ILE A 71 6.15 -7.08 -7.65
C ILE A 71 6.58 -5.78 -8.31
N LEU A 72 6.89 -5.86 -9.60
CA LEU A 72 7.26 -4.72 -10.45
C LEU A 72 8.42 -3.88 -9.86
N GLY A 73 9.41 -4.53 -9.26
CA GLY A 73 10.60 -3.92 -8.65
C GLY A 73 10.43 -3.47 -7.20
N THR A 74 9.24 -3.67 -6.60
CA THR A 74 8.98 -3.45 -5.18
C THR A 74 8.97 -4.78 -4.44
N LYS A 75 9.68 -4.87 -3.31
CA LYS A 75 9.91 -6.09 -2.55
C LYS A 75 8.92 -6.22 -1.40
N PHE A 76 8.30 -7.39 -1.29
CA PHE A 76 7.28 -7.70 -0.30
C PHE A 76 7.61 -9.02 0.42
N PRO A 77 8.09 -8.99 1.66
CA PRO A 77 8.11 -10.21 2.46
C PRO A 77 6.68 -10.76 2.64
N ILE A 78 6.53 -12.08 2.59
CA ILE A 78 5.24 -12.72 2.91
C ILE A 78 4.97 -12.59 4.41
N MET A 79 3.98 -11.76 4.74
CA MET A 79 3.62 -11.42 6.12
C MET A 79 2.15 -11.71 6.40
N SER A 80 1.86 -12.09 7.64
CA SER A 80 0.51 -12.14 8.21
C SER A 80 0.43 -11.16 9.38
N TYR A 81 -0.77 -10.86 9.87
CA TYR A 81 -0.92 -9.97 11.01
C TYR A 81 -0.23 -10.50 12.27
N GLU A 82 -0.32 -11.80 12.52
CA GLU A 82 0.28 -12.48 13.68
C GLU A 82 1.81 -12.40 13.62
N LYS A 83 2.40 -12.59 12.43
CA LYS A 83 3.83 -12.41 12.21
C LYS A 83 4.26 -10.96 12.45
N LEU A 84 3.47 -9.99 11.99
CA LEU A 84 3.76 -8.56 12.19
C LEU A 84 3.71 -8.18 13.67
N LEU A 85 2.69 -8.59 14.42
CA LEU A 85 2.61 -8.34 15.86
C LEU A 85 3.81 -8.92 16.61
N THR A 86 4.23 -10.13 16.24
CA THR A 86 5.45 -10.76 16.81
C THR A 86 6.71 -9.95 16.48
N ILE A 87 6.85 -9.47 15.25
CA ILE A 87 7.98 -8.64 14.82
C ILE A 87 7.98 -7.31 15.57
N PHE A 88 6.82 -6.66 15.69
CA PHE A 88 6.68 -5.38 16.38
C PHE A 88 7.04 -5.49 17.85
N GLN A 89 6.57 -6.53 18.54
CA GLN A 89 7.01 -6.79 19.92
C GLN A 89 8.53 -6.94 20.02
N GLY A 90 9.15 -7.64 19.06
CA GLY A 90 10.61 -7.77 19.00
C GLY A 90 11.31 -6.44 18.79
N TRP A 91 10.81 -5.58 17.91
CA TRP A 91 11.36 -4.25 17.66
C TRP A 91 11.23 -3.32 18.86
N ILE A 92 10.08 -3.35 19.54
CA ILE A 92 9.84 -2.59 20.77
C ILE A 92 10.84 -3.00 21.85
N ASN A 93 11.07 -4.31 22.03
CA ASN A 93 12.02 -4.82 23.02
C ASN A 93 13.49 -4.52 22.68
N ALA A 94 13.85 -4.50 21.39
CA ALA A 94 15.24 -4.37 20.95
C ALA A 94 15.74 -2.91 20.87
N ALA A 95 14.83 -1.93 20.94
CA ALA A 95 15.10 -0.50 20.76
C ALA A 95 15.81 -0.19 19.43
N GLY A 96 15.03 0.23 18.42
CA GLY A 96 15.53 0.72 17.14
C GLY A 96 14.38 1.17 16.24
N SER A 97 14.59 2.16 15.40
CA SER A 97 13.53 2.75 14.56
C SER A 97 13.33 1.97 13.27
N HIS A 98 12.13 1.46 13.06
CA HIS A 98 11.78 0.66 11.88
C HIS A 98 10.59 1.25 11.15
N GLN A 99 10.71 1.33 9.82
CA GLN A 99 9.63 1.77 8.94
C GLN A 99 8.83 0.58 8.42
N VAL A 100 7.51 0.74 8.43
CA VAL A 100 6.54 -0.16 7.78
C VAL A 100 5.79 0.59 6.69
N CYS A 101 5.83 0.06 5.47
CA CYS A 101 5.13 0.61 4.31
C CYS A 101 3.92 -0.26 3.96
N ILE A 102 2.73 0.31 4.00
CA ILE A 102 1.49 -0.39 3.61
C ILE A 102 1.21 -0.08 2.14
N ALA A 103 1.84 -0.85 1.26
CA ALA A 103 1.85 -0.54 -0.17
C ALA A 103 0.69 -1.21 -0.90
N ASN A 104 -0.11 -0.38 -1.57
CA ASN A 104 -1.17 -0.82 -2.47
C ASN A 104 -0.76 -0.64 -3.94
N VAL A 105 -1.68 -0.94 -4.86
CA VAL A 105 -1.47 -0.78 -6.31
C VAL A 105 -0.99 0.63 -6.67
N HIS A 106 -1.54 1.67 -6.03
CA HIS A 106 -1.11 3.04 -6.30
C HIS A 106 0.37 3.23 -5.92
N THR A 107 0.77 2.78 -4.73
CA THR A 107 2.17 2.84 -4.28
C THR A 107 3.10 2.10 -5.25
N VAL A 108 2.77 0.85 -5.63
CA VAL A 108 3.59 0.05 -6.54
C VAL A 108 3.76 0.71 -7.91
N VAL A 109 2.67 1.27 -8.46
CA VAL A 109 2.74 1.98 -9.75
C VAL A 109 3.55 3.27 -9.61
N THR A 110 3.44 3.99 -8.49
CA THR A 110 4.27 5.18 -8.24
C THR A 110 5.75 4.83 -8.12
N CYS A 111 6.12 3.70 -7.52
CA CYS A 111 7.51 3.22 -7.45
C CYS A 111 8.16 2.98 -8.83
N LEU A 112 7.38 2.83 -9.91
CA LEU A 112 7.92 2.66 -11.26
C LEU A 112 8.63 3.91 -11.77
N THR A 113 8.13 5.10 -11.40
CA THR A 113 8.70 6.39 -11.82
C THR A 113 9.44 7.09 -10.68
N ASP A 114 9.06 6.84 -9.44
CA ASP A 114 9.68 7.40 -8.25
C ASP A 114 10.71 6.44 -7.65
N LYS A 115 11.96 6.54 -8.11
CA LYS A 115 13.07 5.71 -7.63
C LYS A 115 13.35 5.88 -6.14
N ASN A 116 13.10 7.09 -5.59
CA ASN A 116 13.28 7.35 -4.17
C ASN A 116 12.23 6.56 -3.36
N LEU A 117 10.94 6.67 -3.72
CA LEU A 117 9.88 5.90 -3.07
C LEU A 117 10.13 4.39 -3.17
N ARG A 118 10.59 3.90 -4.33
CA ARG A 118 10.94 2.49 -4.50
C ARG A 118 12.06 2.06 -3.56
N SER A 119 13.09 2.90 -3.41
CA SER A 119 14.18 2.65 -2.47
C SER A 119 13.67 2.58 -1.03
N ILE A 120 12.82 3.53 -0.63
CA ILE A 120 12.19 3.54 0.71
C ILE A 120 11.43 2.23 0.95
N CYS A 121 10.51 1.87 0.06
CA CYS A 121 9.73 0.63 0.19
C CYS A 121 10.62 -0.62 0.24
N ASN A 122 11.71 -0.67 -0.53
CA ASN A 122 12.60 -1.83 -0.56
C ASN A 122 13.54 -1.93 0.65
N ASN A 123 13.73 -0.85 1.41
CA ASN A 123 14.50 -0.83 2.66
C ASN A 123 13.62 -0.90 3.92
N ALA A 124 12.30 -0.71 3.77
CA ALA A 124 11.31 -0.85 4.83
C ALA A 124 10.70 -2.26 4.86
N LEU A 125 9.97 -2.59 5.94
CA LEU A 125 9.06 -3.73 5.93
C LEU A 125 7.82 -3.33 5.13
N THR A 126 7.70 -3.80 3.89
CA THR A 126 6.58 -3.45 3.01
C THR A 126 5.53 -4.56 2.93
N THR A 127 4.28 -4.24 3.28
CA THR A 127 3.15 -5.17 3.24
C THR A 127 2.31 -5.02 1.98
N MET A 128 1.66 -6.11 1.56
CA MET A 128 0.74 -6.10 0.42
C MET A 128 -0.65 -5.62 0.86
N ASP A 129 -0.97 -4.35 0.57
CA ASP A 129 -2.30 -3.79 0.78
C ASP A 129 -3.17 -3.92 -0.48
N GLY A 130 -4.00 -4.96 -0.49
CA GLY A 130 -5.01 -5.20 -1.50
C GLY A 130 -4.83 -6.50 -2.26
N GLN A 131 -5.97 -7.08 -2.65
CA GLN A 131 -6.03 -8.36 -3.36
C GLN A 131 -5.22 -8.40 -4.68
N PRO A 132 -5.13 -7.34 -5.51
CA PRO A 132 -4.36 -7.41 -6.75
C PRO A 132 -2.88 -7.73 -6.56
N LEU A 133 -2.27 -7.31 -5.45
CA LEU A 133 -0.87 -7.62 -5.14
C LEU A 133 -0.70 -9.09 -4.71
N VAL A 134 -1.64 -9.60 -3.90
CA VAL A 134 -1.71 -11.01 -3.52
C VAL A 134 -1.89 -11.90 -4.75
N TRP A 135 -2.78 -11.50 -5.68
CA TRP A 135 -2.96 -12.20 -6.95
C TRP A 135 -1.69 -12.18 -7.80
N TYR A 136 -0.96 -11.06 -7.82
CA TYR A 136 0.30 -10.99 -8.57
C TYR A 136 1.30 -11.99 -7.98
N ALA A 137 1.51 -11.97 -6.66
CA ALA A 137 2.41 -12.90 -5.99
C ALA A 137 2.02 -14.37 -6.28
N ASN A 138 0.77 -14.74 -6.11
CA ASN A 138 0.34 -16.13 -6.28
C ASN A 138 0.32 -16.57 -7.75
N LEU A 139 -0.16 -15.73 -8.68
CA LEU A 139 -0.30 -16.11 -10.10
C LEU A 139 1.00 -15.94 -10.89
N ILE A 140 1.81 -14.93 -10.57
CA ILE A 140 3.07 -14.59 -11.29
C ILE A 140 4.29 -15.13 -10.57
N ASN A 141 4.36 -15.06 -9.25
CA ASN A 141 5.52 -15.54 -8.51
C ASN A 141 5.36 -16.98 -8.00
N LYS A 142 4.15 -17.56 -8.10
CA LYS A 142 3.80 -18.91 -7.56
C LYS A 142 3.98 -19.01 -6.05
N SER A 143 3.78 -17.91 -5.35
CA SER A 143 3.83 -17.88 -3.89
C SER A 143 2.58 -18.47 -3.28
N ALA A 144 2.62 -18.70 -1.96
CA ALA A 144 1.49 -19.12 -1.15
C ALA A 144 1.06 -17.99 -0.19
N VAL A 145 0.79 -16.79 -0.73
CA VAL A 145 0.31 -15.67 0.07
C VAL A 145 -1.17 -15.88 0.37
N GLU A 146 -1.49 -16.09 1.65
CA GLU A 146 -2.85 -16.40 2.11
C GLU A 146 -3.80 -15.19 2.07
N GLY A 147 -3.26 -13.99 2.29
CA GLY A 147 -4.09 -12.80 2.40
C GLY A 147 -3.31 -11.50 2.28
N ARG A 148 -4.07 -10.40 2.17
CA ARG A 148 -3.54 -9.04 2.23
C ARG A 148 -3.31 -8.62 3.68
N VAL A 149 -2.41 -7.67 3.89
CA VAL A 149 -2.28 -6.93 5.14
C VAL A 149 -2.58 -5.46 4.85
N CYS A 150 -3.74 -5.00 5.28
CA CYS A 150 -4.18 -3.62 5.06
C CYS A 150 -4.04 -2.78 6.33
N GLY A 151 -3.84 -1.46 6.14
CA GLY A 151 -3.56 -0.53 7.23
C GLY A 151 -4.64 -0.41 8.29
N PRO A 152 -5.94 -0.28 7.93
CA PRO A 152 -7.00 -0.23 8.93
C PRO A 152 -7.01 -1.45 9.86
N ASP A 153 -6.93 -2.65 9.27
CA ASP A 153 -6.94 -3.90 10.04
C ASP A 153 -5.68 -4.08 10.89
N LEU A 154 -4.51 -3.73 10.34
CA LEU A 154 -3.24 -3.81 11.09
C LEU A 154 -3.25 -2.87 12.29
N MET A 155 -3.71 -1.63 12.10
CA MET A 155 -3.84 -0.64 13.16
C MET A 155 -4.78 -1.14 14.27
N GLU A 156 -5.95 -1.65 13.90
CA GLU A 156 -6.91 -2.23 14.85
C GLU A 156 -6.30 -3.38 15.67
N LYS A 157 -5.60 -4.31 15.01
CA LYS A 157 -4.94 -5.42 15.70
C LYS A 157 -3.83 -4.97 16.65
N CYS A 158 -3.07 -3.96 16.26
CA CYS A 158 -2.02 -3.41 17.13
C CYS A 158 -2.60 -2.68 18.34
N LEU A 159 -3.68 -1.92 18.16
CA LEU A 159 -4.38 -1.26 19.27
C LEU A 159 -4.98 -2.26 20.24
N ASP A 160 -5.53 -3.37 19.74
CA ASP A 160 -6.14 -4.40 20.56
C ASP A 160 -5.11 -5.20 21.38
N GLU A 161 -4.05 -5.70 20.72
CA GLU A 161 -2.92 -6.39 21.36
C GLU A 161 -2.18 -5.47 22.34
N GLY A 162 -2.01 -4.21 21.96
CA GLY A 162 -1.31 -3.19 22.75
C GLY A 162 -1.91 -2.97 24.14
N ARG A 163 -3.18 -3.28 24.36
CA ARG A 163 -3.81 -3.21 25.69
C ARG A 163 -3.23 -4.20 26.69
N GLN A 164 -2.82 -5.39 26.21
CA GLN A 164 -2.21 -6.42 27.06
C GLN A 164 -0.69 -6.21 27.17
N GLN A 165 -0.06 -5.76 26.09
CA GLN A 165 1.38 -5.55 26.03
C GLN A 165 1.83 -4.17 26.56
N ASN A 166 0.89 -3.29 26.91
CA ASN A 166 1.12 -1.88 27.28
C ASN A 166 1.85 -1.08 26.19
N TRP A 167 1.47 -1.30 24.93
CA TRP A 167 2.03 -0.54 23.81
C TRP A 167 1.48 0.89 23.78
N LYS A 168 2.38 1.84 23.54
CA LYS A 168 2.09 3.26 23.48
C LYS A 168 1.94 3.73 22.04
N HIS A 169 0.87 4.46 21.76
CA HIS A 169 0.53 4.90 20.41
C HIS A 169 0.58 6.42 20.28
N PHE A 170 1.21 6.90 19.21
CA PHE A 170 1.19 8.28 18.76
C PHE A 170 0.55 8.41 17.38
N PHE A 171 -0.35 9.37 17.19
CA PHE A 171 -1.07 9.59 15.93
C PHE A 171 -0.66 10.90 15.24
N LEU A 172 -0.10 10.81 14.05
CA LEU A 172 0.36 11.95 13.26
C LEU A 172 -0.40 12.09 11.94
N GLY A 173 -1.07 13.21 11.70
CA GLY A 173 -1.76 13.50 10.45
C GLY A 173 -3.28 13.45 10.52
N GLY A 174 -3.92 13.52 9.35
CA GLY A 174 -5.35 13.82 9.26
C GLY A 174 -5.63 15.32 9.42
N LYS A 175 -6.91 15.68 9.40
CA LYS A 175 -7.37 17.01 9.83
C LYS A 175 -7.70 16.95 11.31
N ASP A 176 -7.60 18.06 12.03
CA ASP A 176 -7.82 18.10 13.49
C ASP A 176 -9.11 17.41 13.91
N TYR A 177 -10.24 17.70 13.24
CA TYR A 177 -11.52 17.07 13.56
C TYR A 177 -11.52 15.55 13.32
N VAL A 178 -10.89 15.07 12.24
CA VAL A 178 -10.78 13.62 11.95
C VAL A 178 -9.89 12.94 12.99
N LEU A 179 -8.81 13.60 13.40
CA LEU A 179 -7.89 13.08 14.41
C LEU A 179 -8.56 13.04 15.78
N ASN A 180 -9.31 14.07 16.17
CA ASN A 180 -10.07 14.05 17.43
C ASN A 180 -11.10 12.92 17.47
N ASP A 181 -11.90 12.77 16.40
CA ASP A 181 -12.91 11.71 16.31
C ASP A 181 -12.25 10.31 16.29
N LEU A 182 -11.08 10.17 15.66
CA LEU A 182 -10.28 8.94 15.71
C LEU A 182 -9.90 8.58 17.14
N LEU A 183 -9.40 9.55 17.91
CA LEU A 183 -8.95 9.31 19.29
C LEU A 183 -10.11 8.92 20.19
N GLU A 184 -11.26 9.58 20.05
CA GLU A 184 -12.47 9.24 20.79
C GLU A 184 -12.95 7.83 20.45
N ALA A 185 -13.12 7.53 19.16
CA ALA A 185 -13.55 6.21 18.69
C ALA A 185 -12.57 5.11 19.13
N THR A 186 -11.26 5.38 19.11
CA THR A 186 -10.22 4.45 19.55
C THR A 186 -10.34 4.14 21.04
N ARG A 187 -10.51 5.16 21.90
CA ARG A 187 -10.67 4.95 23.35
C ARG A 187 -11.95 4.20 23.70
N GLN A 188 -13.04 4.47 22.97
CA GLN A 188 -14.32 3.78 23.16
C GLN A 188 -14.23 2.31 22.73
N ARG A 189 -13.61 2.05 21.57
CA ARG A 189 -13.53 0.72 20.97
C ARG A 189 -12.49 -0.18 21.63
N PHE A 190 -11.41 0.39 22.15
CA PHE A 190 -10.31 -0.33 22.79
C PHE A 190 -10.05 0.20 24.22
N PRO A 191 -10.93 -0.07 25.20
CA PRO A 191 -10.74 0.39 26.57
C PRO A 191 -9.40 -0.09 27.15
N GLY A 192 -8.59 0.84 27.66
CA GLY A 192 -7.24 0.58 28.18
C GLY A 192 -6.11 0.79 27.18
N VAL A 193 -6.39 1.24 25.95
CA VAL A 193 -5.37 1.64 24.98
C VAL A 193 -4.55 2.83 25.47
N ASP A 194 -3.22 2.76 25.37
CA ASP A 194 -2.32 3.84 25.78
C ASP A 194 -2.01 4.77 24.61
N ILE A 195 -2.68 5.92 24.59
CA ILE A 195 -2.46 6.98 23.61
C ILE A 195 -1.63 8.08 24.27
N VAL A 196 -0.34 8.15 23.91
CA VAL A 196 0.63 9.05 24.54
C VAL A 196 0.82 10.38 23.82
N GLY A 197 0.24 10.52 22.62
CA GLY A 197 0.26 11.79 21.91
C GLY A 197 -0.39 11.75 20.54
N TRP A 198 -0.64 12.94 20.00
CA TRP A 198 -1.14 13.10 18.65
C TRP A 198 -0.80 14.50 18.13
N ASN A 199 -0.71 14.64 16.81
CA ASN A 199 -0.47 15.92 16.14
C ASN A 199 -1.09 15.89 14.74
N SER A 200 -1.76 16.97 14.35
CA SER A 200 -2.27 17.17 12.99
C SER A 200 -1.53 18.35 12.37
N PRO A 201 -0.44 18.10 11.61
CA PRO A 201 0.37 19.16 11.05
C PRO A 201 -0.40 19.91 9.95
N PRO A 202 -0.08 21.19 9.71
CA PRO A 202 -0.76 21.98 8.70
C PRO A 202 -0.61 21.37 7.29
N PHE A 203 -1.59 21.63 6.42
CA PHE A 203 -1.62 21.14 5.03
C PHE A 203 -0.68 21.94 4.11
N ARG A 204 0.56 22.17 4.57
CA ARG A 204 1.67 22.81 3.86
C ARG A 204 2.99 22.15 4.27
N ALA A 205 4.11 22.62 3.72
CA ALA A 205 5.41 22.28 4.26
C ALA A 205 5.57 22.89 5.66
N LEU A 206 6.21 22.16 6.56
CA LEU A 206 6.63 22.67 7.87
C LEU A 206 7.87 23.54 7.70
N THR A 207 8.05 24.53 8.58
CA THR A 207 9.36 25.17 8.74
C THR A 207 10.31 24.21 9.46
N ALA A 208 11.61 24.47 9.43
CA ALA A 208 12.60 23.64 10.14
C ALA A 208 12.32 23.62 11.66
N GLU A 209 11.83 24.72 12.21
CA GLU A 209 11.47 24.84 13.63
C GLU A 209 10.21 24.03 13.95
N GLU A 210 9.16 24.13 13.14
CA GLU A 210 7.94 23.33 13.31
C GLU A 210 8.23 21.83 13.18
N ASP A 211 9.09 21.45 12.25
CA ASP A 211 9.53 20.08 12.04
C ASP A 211 10.32 19.55 13.25
N GLN A 212 11.27 20.33 13.76
CA GLN A 212 12.04 19.97 14.95
C GLN A 212 11.14 19.86 16.19
N GLN A 213 10.21 20.80 16.39
CA GLN A 213 9.24 20.75 17.48
C GLN A 213 8.37 19.49 17.41
N LEU A 214 7.96 19.08 16.20
CA LEU A 214 7.20 17.86 16.00
C LEU A 214 8.01 16.61 16.38
N VAL A 215 9.28 16.54 15.96
CA VAL A 215 10.20 15.45 16.35
C VAL A 215 10.38 15.39 17.87
N ASP A 216 10.61 16.54 18.51
CA ASP A 216 10.80 16.62 19.96
C ASP A 216 9.54 16.19 20.72
N GLN A 217 8.36 16.61 20.24
CA GLN A 217 7.07 16.19 20.80
C GLN A 217 6.89 14.67 20.74
N ILE A 218 7.17 14.06 19.58
CA ILE A 218 7.05 12.60 19.39
C ILE A 218 8.03 11.86 20.31
N ASN A 219 9.29 12.29 20.34
CA ASN A 219 10.32 11.65 21.17
C ASN A 219 10.04 11.79 22.67
N ALA A 220 9.54 12.95 23.11
CA ALA A 220 9.17 13.18 24.51
C ALA A 220 8.02 12.28 24.98
N ALA A 221 7.07 11.97 24.08
CA ALA A 221 5.96 11.07 24.36
C ALA A 221 6.37 9.59 24.50
N LYS A 222 7.55 9.22 23.97
CA LYS A 222 8.11 7.85 23.99
C LYS A 222 7.09 6.77 23.53
N PRO A 223 6.48 6.92 22.34
CA PRO A 223 5.57 5.91 21.84
C PRO A 223 6.33 4.68 21.32
N ASP A 224 5.64 3.54 21.31
CA ASP A 224 6.10 2.32 20.66
C ASP A 224 5.71 2.32 19.17
N PHE A 225 4.55 2.90 18.87
CA PHE A 225 4.00 3.05 17.53
C PHE A 225 3.80 4.52 17.16
N LEU A 226 4.33 4.92 16.00
CA LEU A 226 4.00 6.17 15.33
C LEU A 226 3.14 5.85 14.10
N TRP A 227 1.87 6.22 14.17
CA TRP A 227 0.92 6.08 13.07
C TRP A 227 0.90 7.35 12.23
N VAL A 228 1.23 7.27 10.94
CA VAL A 228 1.33 8.44 10.05
C VAL A 228 0.25 8.40 8.97
N GLY A 229 -0.67 9.37 9.04
CA GLY A 229 -1.82 9.56 8.15
C GLY A 229 -1.68 10.76 7.22
N LEU A 230 -0.51 10.94 6.58
CA LEU A 230 -0.25 12.06 5.64
C LEU A 230 -0.65 11.75 4.19
N GLY A 231 -0.93 10.47 3.89
CA GLY A 231 -1.27 9.97 2.57
C GLY A 231 -0.02 9.60 1.75
N ALA A 232 -0.16 8.54 0.95
CA ALA A 232 0.92 8.09 0.06
C ALA A 232 1.07 9.05 -1.15
N PRO A 233 2.30 9.35 -1.61
CA PRO A 233 3.60 8.84 -1.10
C PRO A 233 4.23 9.71 0.01
N LYS A 234 3.54 10.76 0.49
CA LYS A 234 4.09 11.73 1.44
C LYS A 234 4.46 11.07 2.78
N GLN A 235 3.62 10.16 3.27
CA GLN A 235 3.85 9.48 4.55
C GLN A 235 5.09 8.58 4.51
N GLU A 236 5.32 7.84 3.42
CA GLU A 236 6.48 6.95 3.31
C GLU A 236 7.78 7.76 3.27
N LYS A 237 7.78 8.87 2.53
CA LYS A 237 8.93 9.79 2.44
C LYS A 237 9.21 10.50 3.75
N TRP A 238 8.16 11.03 4.38
CA TRP A 238 8.30 11.72 5.66
C TRP A 238 8.87 10.79 6.73
N ILE A 239 8.37 9.54 6.85
CA ILE A 239 8.94 8.58 7.80
C ILE A 239 10.42 8.30 7.47
N ALA A 240 10.76 8.06 6.21
CA ALA A 240 12.14 7.77 5.81
C ALA A 240 13.09 8.95 6.11
N GLU A 241 12.64 10.19 5.89
CA GLU A 241 13.41 11.41 6.18
C GLU A 241 13.62 11.64 7.68
N HIS A 242 12.77 11.08 8.54
CA HIS A 242 12.81 11.27 10.00
C HIS A 242 13.26 10.03 10.77
N LEU A 243 13.55 8.92 10.09
CA LEU A 243 13.79 7.62 10.71
C LEU A 243 14.95 7.66 11.72
N ASP A 244 15.98 8.46 11.44
CA ASP A 244 17.17 8.65 12.30
C ASP A 244 16.95 9.69 13.42
N ARG A 245 15.88 10.50 13.35
CA ARG A 245 15.57 11.57 14.32
C ARG A 245 14.46 11.18 15.29
N ILE A 246 13.57 10.28 14.87
CA ILE A 246 12.42 9.82 15.65
C ILE A 246 12.77 8.48 16.29
N ASN A 247 12.80 8.47 17.63
CA ASN A 247 13.13 7.32 18.48
C ASN A 247 11.89 6.46 18.77
N VAL A 248 11.20 6.04 17.71
CA VAL A 248 9.98 5.24 17.82
C VAL A 248 10.21 3.89 17.15
N PRO A 249 10.04 2.77 17.88
CA PRO A 249 10.35 1.44 17.36
C PRO A 249 9.63 1.09 16.06
N VAL A 250 8.34 1.43 15.96
CA VAL A 250 7.50 1.07 14.83
C VAL A 250 6.85 2.31 14.21
N GLN A 251 7.22 2.66 12.98
CA GLN A 251 6.71 3.83 12.27
C GLN A 251 5.95 3.40 11.02
N ILE A 252 4.65 3.66 10.96
CA ILE A 252 3.76 3.06 9.96
C ILE A 252 2.97 4.13 9.20
N GLY A 253 3.12 4.15 7.88
CA GLY A 253 2.24 4.91 7.00
C GLY A 253 0.90 4.20 6.82
N VAL A 254 -0.19 4.74 7.39
CA VAL A 254 -1.51 4.07 7.41
C VAL A 254 -2.56 4.69 6.48
N GLY A 255 -2.22 5.80 5.82
CA GLY A 255 -3.06 6.42 4.80
C GLY A 255 -4.47 6.71 5.29
N ALA A 256 -5.46 6.04 4.71
CA ALA A 256 -6.88 6.28 5.00
C ALA A 256 -7.38 5.62 6.30
N ALA A 257 -6.55 4.88 7.03
CA ALA A 257 -6.97 4.21 8.27
C ALA A 257 -7.58 5.16 9.30
N PHE A 258 -7.05 6.38 9.43
CA PHE A 258 -7.61 7.39 10.34
C PHE A 258 -9.05 7.74 9.98
N ALA A 259 -9.33 7.91 8.70
CA ALA A 259 -10.68 8.24 8.23
C ALA A 259 -11.66 7.07 8.39
N PHE A 260 -11.18 5.83 8.30
CA PHE A 260 -12.01 4.65 8.56
C PHE A 260 -12.33 4.50 10.04
N HIS A 261 -11.33 4.59 10.91
CA HIS A 261 -11.49 4.40 12.36
C HIS A 261 -12.18 5.56 13.08
N SER A 262 -12.14 6.77 12.50
CA SER A 262 -12.94 7.92 12.96
C SER A 262 -14.38 7.93 12.45
N GLY A 263 -14.77 6.98 11.60
CA GLY A 263 -16.12 6.93 11.02
C GLY A 263 -16.41 7.91 9.89
N HIS A 264 -15.45 8.77 9.50
CA HIS A 264 -15.61 9.71 8.37
C HIS A 264 -15.67 9.03 7.01
N VAL A 265 -15.12 7.82 6.89
CA VAL A 265 -15.18 7.01 5.68
C VAL A 265 -15.73 5.63 6.02
N VAL A 266 -16.78 5.24 5.32
CA VAL A 266 -17.37 3.90 5.44
C VAL A 266 -16.57 2.92 4.60
N ARG A 267 -16.23 1.76 5.18
CA ARG A 267 -15.59 0.67 4.43
C ARG A 267 -16.54 0.06 3.40
N ALA A 268 -15.97 -0.54 2.36
CA ALA A 268 -16.77 -1.35 1.44
C ALA A 268 -17.34 -2.57 2.18
N PRO A 269 -18.51 -3.11 1.80
CA PRO A 269 -19.00 -4.38 2.33
C PRO A 269 -17.96 -5.51 2.22
N ASP A 270 -17.99 -6.46 3.15
CA ASP A 270 -16.96 -7.51 3.26
C ASP A 270 -16.77 -8.32 1.97
N TRP A 271 -17.86 -8.63 1.26
CA TRP A 271 -17.77 -9.31 -0.03
C TRP A 271 -16.95 -8.49 -1.04
N MET A 272 -17.14 -7.16 -1.10
CA MET A 272 -16.37 -6.30 -1.99
C MET A 272 -14.89 -6.29 -1.59
N GLN A 273 -14.60 -6.24 -0.29
CA GLN A 273 -13.22 -6.30 0.19
C GLN A 273 -12.54 -7.62 -0.19
N LYS A 274 -13.25 -8.75 0.00
CA LYS A 274 -12.77 -10.11 -0.32
C LYS A 274 -12.47 -10.27 -1.82
N TYR A 275 -13.30 -9.70 -2.68
CA TYR A 275 -13.09 -9.73 -4.14
C TYR A 275 -12.19 -8.59 -4.66
N GLY A 276 -11.59 -7.77 -3.78
CA GLY A 276 -10.67 -6.71 -4.20
C GLY A 276 -11.36 -5.51 -4.86
N LEU A 277 -12.64 -5.28 -4.59
CA LEU A 277 -13.48 -4.20 -5.14
C LEU A 277 -13.59 -2.98 -4.21
N GLU A 278 -12.88 -2.96 -3.08
CA GLU A 278 -12.90 -1.83 -2.13
C GLU A 278 -12.47 -0.51 -2.78
N TRP A 279 -11.50 -0.55 -3.69
CA TRP A 279 -11.09 0.64 -4.45
C TRP A 279 -12.23 1.20 -5.32
N LEU A 280 -13.06 0.34 -5.89
CA LEU A 280 -14.19 0.72 -6.75
C LEU A 280 -15.28 1.38 -5.91
N TYR A 281 -15.62 0.79 -4.77
CA TYR A 281 -16.54 1.39 -3.79
C TYR A 281 -16.09 2.80 -3.39
N ARG A 282 -14.79 2.93 -3.04
CA ARG A 282 -14.20 4.23 -2.68
C ARG A 282 -14.19 5.23 -3.82
N MET A 283 -13.98 4.78 -5.05
CA MET A 283 -14.02 5.65 -6.23
C MET A 283 -15.39 6.33 -6.39
N PHE A 284 -16.48 5.60 -6.14
CA PHE A 284 -17.84 6.15 -6.19
C PHE A 284 -18.15 7.10 -5.04
N LYS A 285 -17.64 6.81 -3.83
CA LYS A 285 -17.86 7.63 -2.64
C LYS A 285 -16.96 8.87 -2.57
N GLU A 286 -15.73 8.78 -3.04
CA GLU A 286 -14.71 9.82 -2.93
C GLU A 286 -14.24 10.25 -4.33
N ARG A 287 -14.92 11.24 -4.94
CA ARG A 287 -14.60 11.72 -6.31
C ARG A 287 -13.14 12.10 -6.51
N ARG A 288 -12.46 12.60 -5.47
CA ARG A 288 -11.02 12.94 -5.50
C ARG A 288 -10.12 11.75 -5.87
N LEU A 289 -10.56 10.50 -5.61
CA LEU A 289 -9.78 9.29 -5.88
C LEU A 289 -9.90 8.79 -7.32
N VAL A 290 -10.89 9.28 -8.08
CA VAL A 290 -11.15 8.86 -9.47
C VAL A 290 -9.91 9.06 -10.33
N LYS A 291 -9.30 10.25 -10.30
CA LYS A 291 -8.09 10.54 -11.08
C LYS A 291 -6.95 9.58 -10.75
N ARG A 292 -6.78 9.24 -9.47
CA ARG A 292 -5.74 8.32 -9.00
C ARG A 292 -5.99 6.90 -9.48
N TYR A 293 -7.22 6.40 -9.39
CA TYR A 293 -7.53 5.03 -9.80
C TYR A 293 -7.55 4.85 -11.31
N LEU A 294 -8.03 5.84 -12.06
CA LEU A 294 -8.01 5.79 -13.52
C LEU A 294 -6.59 5.91 -14.11
N SER A 295 -5.63 6.47 -13.37
CA SER A 295 -4.23 6.46 -13.81
C SER A 295 -3.49 5.19 -13.38
N THR A 296 -3.63 4.76 -12.13
CA THR A 296 -2.77 3.68 -11.59
C THR A 296 -3.31 2.28 -11.84
N ASN A 297 -4.62 2.04 -11.71
CA ASN A 297 -5.17 0.69 -11.85
C ASN A 297 -5.00 0.14 -13.28
N PRO A 298 -5.26 0.91 -14.37
CA PRO A 298 -5.02 0.42 -15.72
C PRO A 298 -3.55 0.09 -15.99
N THR A 299 -2.61 0.93 -15.55
CA THR A 299 -1.17 0.66 -15.67
C THR A 299 -0.80 -0.64 -14.98
N PHE A 300 -1.28 -0.86 -13.75
CA PHE A 300 -1.04 -2.11 -13.03
C PHE A 300 -1.62 -3.32 -13.77
N LEU A 301 -2.87 -3.25 -14.24
CA LEU A 301 -3.51 -4.35 -14.96
C LEU A 301 -2.79 -4.71 -16.27
N LEU A 302 -2.29 -3.70 -17.01
CA LEU A 302 -1.51 -3.93 -18.23
C LEU A 302 -0.19 -4.64 -17.92
N LEU A 303 0.54 -4.19 -16.90
CA LEU A 303 1.81 -4.81 -16.48
C LEU A 303 1.58 -6.22 -15.92
N PHE A 304 0.53 -6.41 -15.13
CA PHE A 304 0.10 -7.72 -14.65
C PHE A 304 -0.17 -8.67 -15.82
N ALA A 305 -0.97 -8.24 -16.80
CA ALA A 305 -1.32 -9.04 -17.96
C ALA A 305 -0.09 -9.39 -18.81
N ARG A 306 0.82 -8.43 -19.02
CA ARG A 306 2.11 -8.65 -19.69
C ARG A 306 2.90 -9.75 -19.00
N ASP A 307 3.10 -9.65 -17.69
CA ASP A 307 3.93 -10.61 -16.94
C ASP A 307 3.27 -11.99 -16.89
N LEU A 308 1.94 -12.05 -16.81
CA LEU A 308 1.19 -13.30 -16.89
C LEU A 308 1.37 -13.99 -18.25
N LEU A 309 1.29 -13.23 -19.34
CA LEU A 309 1.47 -13.72 -20.70
C LEU A 309 2.90 -14.22 -20.92
N LEU A 310 3.91 -13.43 -20.55
CA LEU A 310 5.32 -13.83 -20.64
C LEU A 310 5.56 -15.13 -19.88
N LYS A 311 5.06 -15.24 -18.64
CA LYS A 311 5.18 -16.47 -17.85
C LYS A 311 4.54 -17.68 -18.51
N ARG A 312 3.36 -17.54 -19.12
CA ARG A 312 2.70 -18.64 -19.85
C ARG A 312 3.49 -19.08 -21.09
N LEU A 313 4.04 -18.12 -21.83
CA LEU A 313 4.83 -18.39 -23.04
C LEU A 313 6.13 -19.13 -22.71
N PHE A 314 6.88 -18.67 -21.71
CA PHE A 314 8.14 -19.31 -21.30
C PHE A 314 7.94 -20.67 -20.63
N ARG A 315 6.81 -20.89 -19.94
CA ARG A 315 6.47 -22.21 -19.35
C ARG A 315 6.25 -23.29 -20.41
N SER A 316 5.72 -22.94 -21.59
CA SER A 316 5.49 -23.93 -22.68
C SER A 316 6.77 -24.44 -23.34
N ARG A 317 7.89 -23.69 -23.23
CA ARG A 317 9.19 -24.08 -23.79
C ARG A 317 9.95 -25.06 -22.89
N SER A 318 9.78 -24.98 -21.57
CA SER A 318 10.47 -25.86 -20.61
C SER A 318 9.89 -27.28 -20.54
N THR A 319 8.64 -27.50 -20.99
CA THR A 319 7.99 -28.82 -21.00
C THR A 319 8.12 -29.56 -22.34
N ARG A 320 8.92 -29.03 -23.28
CA ARG A 320 9.17 -29.61 -24.61
C ARG A 320 10.65 -29.93 -24.87
N ALA A 321 11.49 -29.87 -23.82
CA ALA A 321 12.89 -30.30 -23.86
C ALA A 321 13.03 -31.63 -23.12
#